data_AF-A0A0G1QHM7-F1
#
_entry.id   AF-A0A0G1QHM7-F1
#
_cell.length_a   1.000
_cell.length_b   1.000
_cell.length_c   1.000
_cell.angle_alpha   90.00
_cell.angle_beta   90.00
_cell.angle_gamma   90.00
#
_symmetry.space_group_name_H-M   'P 1'
#
loop_
_entity.id
_entity.type
_entity.pdbx_description
1 polymer ?
#
loop_
_entity_poly.entity_id
_entity_poly.type
_entity_poly.pdbx_seq_one_letter_code
_entity_poly.pdbx_strand_id
1 'polypeptide(L)' 'MTKENISRLSQVLMGGAVISVILAAIGYLGTDIWLASTQWLLVAAVLALFSVYAKLS' A
#
# COMPACT_ATOMS: atom_id res chain seq x y z
N MET A 1 7.23 20.63 -4.64
CA MET A 1 7.78 19.26 -4.66
C MET A 1 8.37 19.01 -6.05
N THR A 2 9.55 18.43 -6.19
CA THR A 2 10.15 18.16 -7.51
C THR A 2 9.51 16.91 -8.12
N LYS A 3 9.50 16.80 -9.46
CA LYS A 3 8.97 15.62 -10.17
C LYS A 3 9.64 14.32 -9.72
N GLU A 4 10.93 14.38 -9.40
CA GLU A 4 11.69 13.25 -8.85
C GLU A 4 11.14 12.80 -7.48
N ASN A 5 10.86 13.74 -6.57
CA ASN A 5 10.30 13.42 -5.26
C ASN A 5 8.91 12.80 -5.36
N ILE A 6 8.08 13.28 -6.29
CA ILE A 6 6.74 12.74 -6.56
C ILE A 6 6.84 11.30 -7.08
N SER A 7 7.76 11.03 -8.00
CA SER A 7 7.98 9.69 -8.54
C SER A 7 8.44 8.70 -7.46
N ARG A 8 9.41 9.11 -6.63
CA ARG A 8 9.87 8.30 -5.48
C ARG A 8 8.74 8.04 -4.48
N LEU A 9 7.95 9.07 -4.16
CA LEU A 9 6.79 8.93 -3.27
C LEU A 9 5.78 7.93 -3.83
N SER A 10 5.44 8.03 -5.12
CA SER A 10 4.53 7.09 -5.80
C SER A 10 5.05 5.64 -5.72
N GLN A 11 6.34 5.41 -5.95
CA GLN A 11 6.95 4.08 -5.84
C GLN A 11 6.91 3.53 -4.41
N VAL A 12 7.22 4.35 -3.40
CA VAL A 12 7.15 3.94 -1.99
C VAL A 12 5.72 3.58 -1.60
N LEU A 13 4.74 4.41 -1.98
CA LEU A 13 3.32 4.16 -1.72
C LEU A 13 2.84 2.87 -2.40
N MET A 14 3.26 2.62 -3.65
CA MET A 14 2.94 1.38 -4.36
C MET A 14 3.58 0.17 -3.67
N GLY A 15 4.85 0.27 -3.27
CA GLY A 15 5.54 -0.79 -2.55
C GLY A 15 4.85 -1.13 -1.22
N GLY A 16 4.44 -0.11 -0.46
CA GLY A 16 3.67 -0.27 0.76
C GLY A 16 2.30 -0.93 0.51
N ALA A 17 1.64 -0.60 -0.59
CA ALA A 17 0.37 -1.23 -0.99
C ALA A 17 0.56 -2.74 -1.25
N VAL A 18 1.62 -3.12 -1.98
CA VAL A 18 1.95 -4.52 -2.26
C VAL A 18 2.24 -5.29 -0.97
N ILE A 19 3.06 -4.73 -0.07
CA ILE A 19 3.35 -5.33 1.24
C ILE A 19 2.07 -5.53 2.04
N SER A 20 1.17 -4.55 2.02
CA SER A 20 -0.12 -4.63 2.71
C SER A 20 -0.99 -5.76 2.14
N VAL A 21 -1.02 -5.97 0.83
CA VAL A 21 -1.71 -7.11 0.21
C VAL A 21 -1.11 -8.45 0.65
N ILE A 22 0.22 -8.55 0.73
CA ILE A 22 0.90 -9.77 1.21
C ILE A 22 0.51 -10.05 2.67
N LEU A 23 0.51 -9.03 3.52
CA LEU A 23 0.12 -9.17 4.93
C LEU A 23 -1.36 -9.53 5.07
N ALA A 24 -2.23 -9.01 4.20
CA ALA A 24 -3.62 -9.44 4.12
C ALA A 24 -3.75 -10.92 3.75
N ALA A 25 -2.98 -11.39 2.77
CA ALA A 25 -2.96 -12.79 2.35
C ALA A 25 -2.46 -13.71 3.46
N ILE A 26 -1.42 -13.30 4.21
CA ILE A 26 -0.93 -14.04 5.37
C ILE A 26 -1.98 -14.09 6.48
N GLY A 27 -2.63 -12.96 6.78
CA GLY A 27 -3.73 -12.90 7.75
C GLY A 27 -4.90 -13.80 7.38
N TYR A 28 -5.22 -13.89 6.09
CA TYR A 28 -6.27 -14.80 5.58
C TYR A 28 -5.96 -16.28 5.84
N LEU A 29 -4.67 -16.68 5.84
CA LEU A 29 -4.25 -18.05 6.14
C LEU A 29 -4.27 -18.38 7.63
N GLY A 30 -4.73 -17.46 8.49
CA GLY A 30 -5.02 -17.71 9.90
C GLY A 30 -4.00 -17.12 10.88
N THR A 31 -2.97 -16.45 10.39
CA THR A 31 -2.00 -15.74 11.25
C THR A 31 -2.11 -14.24 11.05
N ASP A 32 -2.95 -13.60 11.87
CA ASP A 32 -2.99 -12.14 11.95
C ASP A 32 -1.73 -11.65 12.67
N ILE A 33 -0.80 -11.05 11.93
CA ILE A 33 0.45 -10.52 12.48
C ILE A 33 0.18 -9.29 13.34
N TRP A 34 -0.71 -8.39 12.88
CA TRP A 34 -1.01 -7.14 13.58
C TRP A 34 -2.41 -6.61 13.30
N LEU A 35 -2.73 -6.34 12.04
CA LEU A 35 -4.07 -5.97 11.59
C LEU A 35 -4.78 -7.20 11.02
N ALA A 36 -6.11 -7.21 11.11
CA ALA A 36 -6.93 -8.20 10.43
C ALA A 36 -6.71 -8.11 8.92
N SER A 37 -6.82 -9.25 8.22
CA SER A 37 -6.66 -9.34 6.76
C SER A 37 -7.47 -8.29 5.96
N THR A 38 -8.70 -8.00 6.37
CA THR A 38 -9.54 -6.96 5.75
C THR A 38 -9.04 -5.53 5.99
N GLN A 39 -8.41 -5.27 7.13
CA GLN A 39 -7.82 -3.96 7.44
C GLN A 39 -6.56 -3.74 6.62
N TRP A 40 -5.72 -4.76 6.44
CA TRP A 40 -4.57 -4.70 5.54
C TRP A 40 -4.97 -4.40 4.09
N LEU A 41 -6.09 -4.96 3.61
CA LEU A 41 -6.63 -4.62 2.29
C LEU A 41 -7.06 -3.14 2.20
N LEU A 42 -7.62 -2.57 3.26
CA LEU A 42 -8.04 -1.17 3.30
C LEU A 42 -6.82 -0.24 3.27
N VAL A 43 -5.77 -0.56 4.03
CA VAL A 43 -4.48 0.14 3.97
C VAL A 43 -3.88 0.04 2.56
N ALA A 44 -3.88 -1.15 1.96
CA ALA A 44 -3.40 -1.35 0.59
C ALA A 44 -4.15 -0.47 -0.42
N ALA A 45 -5.48 -0.40 -0.32
CA ALA A 45 -6.32 0.41 -1.20
C ALA A 45 -5.99 1.90 -1.09
N VAL A 46 -5.85 2.42 0.14
CA VAL A 46 -5.50 3.83 0.37
C VAL A 46 -4.11 4.14 -0.18
N LEU A 47 -3.11 3.31 0.13
CA LEU A 47 -1.74 3.51 -0.37
C LEU A 47 -1.67 3.46 -1.90
N ALA A 48 -2.40 2.53 -2.54
CA ALA A 48 -2.47 2.43 -3.99
C ALA A 48 -3.14 3.66 -4.61
N LEU A 49 -4.25 4.14 -4.04
CA LEU A 49 -4.93 5.36 -4.51
C LEU A 49 -4.01 6.58 -4.45
N PHE A 50 -3.32 6.79 -3.32
CA PHE A 50 -2.38 7.90 -3.17
C PHE A 50 -1.15 7.74 -4.06
N SER A 51 -0.68 6.51 -4.30
CA SER A 51 0.42 6.25 -5.25
C SER A 51 0.04 6.69 -6.68
N VAL A 52 -1.17 6.33 -7.12
CA VAL A 52 -1.68 6.70 -8.45
C VAL A 52 -1.91 8.21 -8.53
N TYR A 53 -2.52 8.81 -7.51
CA TYR A 53 -2.70 10.26 -7.45
C TYR A 53 -1.36 11.01 -7.53
N ALA A 54 -0.36 10.58 -6.76
CA ALA A 54 0.98 11.15 -6.82
C ALA A 54 1.58 11.00 -8.23
N LYS A 55 1.41 9.85 -8.89
CA LYS A 55 1.94 9.62 -10.25
C LYS A 55 1.30 10.53 -11.32
N LEU A 56 0.04 10.93 -11.12
CA LEU A 56 -0.73 11.75 -12.04
C LEU A 56 -0.54 13.26 -11.80
N SER A 57 -0.01 13.66 -10.64
CA SER A 57 0.31 15.05 -10.29
C SER A 57 1.68 15.50 -10.80
#